data_AF-A0A1F9U6L8-F1
#
_entry.id   AF-A0A1F9U6L8-F1
#
_cell.length_a   1.000
_cell.length_b   1.000
_cell.length_c   1.000
_cell.angle_alpha   90.00
_cell.angle_beta   90.00
_cell.angle_gamma   90.00
#
_symmetry.space_group_name_H-M   'P 1'
#
loop_
_entity.id
_entity.type
_entity.pdbx_description
1 polymer ?
#
loop_
_entity_poly.entity_id
_entity_poly.type
_entity_poly.pdbx_seq_one_letter_code
_entity_poly.pdbx_strand_id
1 'polypeptide(L)'
;MLGMSVVFNDGKRGDFGGKVVKNVAGYDMAKLFLGSRGTLGRIVSATLKTYPMKYPGTVRPGPARRTPDASARRTAGKILAGLRA
;
A
#
# COMPACT_ATOMS: atom_id res chain seq x y z
N MET A 1 -9.51 6.80 0.76
CA MET A 1 -10.81 6.29 0.28
C MET A 1 -10.63 5.78 -1.14
N LEU A 2 -11.25 4.66 -1.52
CA LEU A 2 -11.10 4.09 -2.89
C LEU A 2 -12.38 4.26 -3.73
N GLY A 3 -13.54 4.25 -3.08
CA GLY A 3 -14.82 4.56 -3.72
C GLY A 3 -15.97 4.62 -2.71
N MET A 4 -17.15 5.05 -3.17
CA MET A 4 -18.39 5.09 -2.39
C MET A 4 -19.64 5.01 -3.27
N SER A 5 -20.76 4.61 -2.67
CA SER A 5 -22.09 4.79 -3.24
C SER A 5 -22.85 5.85 -2.45
N VAL A 6 -23.46 6.80 -3.13
CA VAL A 6 -24.28 7.87 -2.53
C VAL A 6 -25.68 7.85 -3.12
N VAL A 7 -26.68 8.04 -2.27
CA VAL A 7 -28.05 8.34 -2.69
C VAL A 7 -28.26 9.84 -2.58
N PHE A 8 -28.60 10.46 -3.69
CA PHE A 8 -28.89 11.88 -3.80
C PHE A 8 -30.30 12.20 -3.27
N ASN A 9 -30.59 13.48 -3.06
CA ASN A 9 -31.89 13.94 -2.58
C ASN A 9 -33.03 13.68 -3.58
N ASP A 10 -32.71 13.49 -4.86
CA ASP A 10 -33.66 13.08 -5.89
C ASP A 10 -33.93 11.56 -5.88
N GLY A 11 -33.36 10.83 -4.92
CA GLY A 11 -33.51 9.38 -4.76
C GLY A 11 -32.62 8.56 -5.69
N LYS A 12 -31.87 9.19 -6.61
CA LYS A 12 -30.96 8.45 -7.49
C LYS A 12 -29.72 8.00 -6.74
N ARG A 13 -29.18 6.85 -7.15
CA ARG A 13 -27.93 6.32 -6.64
C ARG A 13 -26.80 6.60 -7.62
N GLY A 14 -25.70 7.15 -7.13
CA GLY A 14 -24.44 7.30 -7.86
C GLY A 14 -23.33 6.49 -7.22
N ASP A 15 -22.56 5.79 -8.04
CA ASP A 15 -21.36 5.05 -7.62
C ASP A 15 -20.11 5.79 -8.10
N PHE A 16 -19.19 6.04 -7.17
CA PHE A 16 -18.01 6.85 -7.39
C PHE A 16 -16.75 6.09 -6.98
N GLY A 17 -15.79 5.93 -7.90
CA GLY A 17 -14.57 5.16 -7.67
C GLY A 17 -14.80 3.65 -7.67
N GLY A 18 -13.98 2.88 -6.94
CA GLY A 18 -14.10 1.43 -6.90
C GLY A 18 -12.97 0.73 -6.15
N LYS A 19 -12.77 -0.57 -6.36
CA LYS A 19 -11.65 -1.35 -5.79
C LYS A 19 -10.34 -1.11 -6.55
N VAL A 20 -10.04 0.15 -6.87
CA VAL A 20 -8.85 0.56 -7.62
C VAL A 20 -8.03 1.54 -6.79
N VAL A 21 -6.71 1.32 -6.75
CA VAL A 21 -5.79 2.19 -6.00
C VAL A 21 -5.56 3.52 -6.71
N LYS A 22 -5.59 3.49 -8.05
CA LYS A 22 -5.42 4.67 -8.90
C LYS A 22 -6.71 4.87 -9.67
N ASN A 23 -7.34 6.03 -9.44
CA ASN A 23 -8.45 6.49 -10.25
C ASN A 23 -8.00 7.74 -11.01
N VAL A 24 -8.03 7.66 -12.34
CA VAL A 24 -7.65 8.76 -13.25
C VAL A 24 -8.88 9.24 -14.05
N ALA A 25 -10.03 8.58 -13.89
CA ALA A 25 -11.24 8.92 -14.62
C ALA A 25 -12.03 10.02 -13.90
N GLY A 26 -11.98 11.23 -14.46
CA GLY A 26 -12.80 12.36 -14.04
C GLY A 26 -12.42 12.95 -12.68
N TYR A 27 -13.40 13.54 -12.01
CA TYR A 27 -13.23 14.21 -10.72
C TYR A 27 -13.25 13.23 -9.54
N ASP A 28 -12.51 13.55 -8.48
CA ASP A 28 -12.51 12.81 -7.24
C ASP A 28 -13.77 13.11 -6.42
N MET A 29 -14.90 12.55 -6.84
CA MET A 29 -16.18 12.69 -6.17
C MET A 29 -16.14 12.14 -4.73
N ALA A 30 -15.28 11.15 -4.48
CA ALA A 30 -15.12 10.61 -3.15
C ALA A 30 -14.59 11.67 -2.16
N LYS A 31 -13.67 12.54 -2.59
CA LYS A 31 -13.23 13.70 -1.80
C LYS A 31 -14.30 14.77 -1.62
N LEU A 32 -15.20 14.95 -2.57
CA LEU A 32 -16.28 15.95 -2.47
C LEU A 32 -17.27 15.62 -1.35
N PHE A 33 -17.69 14.37 -1.23
CA PHE A 33 -18.66 13.97 -0.20
C PHE A 33 -18.04 13.86 1.20
N LEU A 34 -16.73 13.62 1.29
CA LEU A 34 -16.01 13.63 2.57
C LEU A 34 -16.10 15.00 3.23
N GLY A 35 -16.67 15.07 4.43
CA GLY A 35 -16.88 16.33 5.15
C GLY A 35 -18.17 17.07 4.81
N SER A 36 -18.96 16.61 3.82
CA SER A 36 -20.26 17.21 3.48
C SER A 36 -21.33 17.05 4.58
N ARG A 37 -21.12 16.18 5.58
CA ARG A 37 -22.07 15.91 6.68
C ARG A 37 -23.49 15.57 6.19
N GLY A 38 -23.62 15.02 4.99
CA GLY A 38 -24.89 14.60 4.40
C GLY A 38 -25.66 15.69 3.65
N THR A 39 -25.09 16.87 3.42
CA THR A 39 -25.75 17.95 2.68
C THR A 39 -25.88 17.66 1.18
N LEU A 40 -24.90 16.96 0.61
CA LEU A 40 -24.85 16.62 -0.83
C LEU A 40 -25.54 15.29 -1.16
N GLY A 41 -25.89 14.50 -0.15
CA GLY A 41 -26.47 13.17 -0.30
C GLY A 41 -26.10 12.22 0.83
N ARG A 42 -26.76 11.07 0.90
CA ARG A 42 -26.57 10.05 1.93
C ARG A 42 -25.58 8.99 1.44
N ILE A 43 -24.47 8.80 2.15
CA ILE A 43 -23.50 7.75 1.82
C ILE A 43 -24.09 6.40 2.26
N VAL A 44 -24.22 5.46 1.32
CA VAL A 44 -24.81 4.13 1.56
C VAL A 44 -23.73 3.05 1.64
N SER A 45 -22.63 3.21 0.91
CA SER A 45 -21.51 2.28 0.94
C SER A 45 -20.18 3.01 0.77
N ALA A 46 -19.09 2.46 1.32
CA ALA A 46 -17.75 3.00 1.17
C ALA A 46 -16.72 1.87 1.03
N THR A 47 -15.80 2.04 0.08
CA THR A 47 -14.64 1.16 -0.12
C THR A 47 -13.39 1.85 0.42
N LEU A 48 -12.78 1.23 1.43
CA LEU A 48 -11.62 1.76 2.13
C LEU A 48 -10.38 0.92 1.84
N LYS A 49 -9.22 1.58 1.80
CA LYS A 49 -7.93 0.91 1.79
C LYS A 49 -7.60 0.54 3.22
N THR A 50 -7.50 -0.75 3.49
CA THR A 50 -7.08 -1.28 4.79
C THR A 50 -5.57 -1.48 4.83
N TYR A 51 -5.03 -1.50 6.03
CA TYR A 51 -3.63 -1.81 6.30
C TYR A 51 -3.58 -3.02 7.24
N PRO A 52 -2.57 -3.89 7.12
CA PRO A 52 -2.44 -5.04 8.00
C PRO A 52 -2.29 -4.58 9.45
N MET A 53 -3.01 -5.26 10.36
CA MET A 53 -2.86 -5.06 11.79
C MET A 53 -1.49 -5.58 12.23
N LYS A 54 -0.75 -4.79 13.01
CA LYS A 54 0.51 -5.24 13.59
C LYS A 54 0.19 -6.19 14.74
N TYR A 55 0.54 -7.47 14.59
CA TYR A 55 0.48 -8.42 15.69
C TYR A 55 1.59 -8.09 16.71
N PRO A 56 1.32 -8.03 18.01
CA PRO A 56 2.38 -7.85 19.01
C PRO A 56 3.30 -9.06 18.95
N GLY A 57 4.53 -8.89 18.46
CA GLY A 57 5.56 -9.93 18.36
C GLY A 57 6.13 -10.18 16.97
N THR A 58 5.51 -9.67 15.89
CA THR A 58 6.12 -9.79 14.56
C THR A 58 7.21 -8.73 14.39
N VAL A 59 8.44 -9.11 14.76
CA VAL A 59 9.65 -8.39 14.36
C VAL A 59 9.64 -8.33 12.84
N ARG A 60 9.48 -7.14 12.27
CA ARG A 60 9.69 -6.94 10.84
C ARG A 60 11.15 -7.32 10.58
N PRO A 61 11.49 -8.34 9.78
CA PRO A 61 12.87 -8.58 9.45
C PRO A 61 13.39 -7.28 8.82
N GLY A 62 14.35 -6.65 9.50
CA GLY A 62 15.06 -5.52 8.94
C GLY A 62 15.70 -5.94 7.62
N PRO A 63 16.08 -5.00 6.73
CA PRO A 63 16.86 -5.37 5.55
C PRO A 63 18.01 -6.25 6.02
N ALA A 64 18.14 -7.44 5.42
CA ALA A 64 19.16 -8.41 5.79
C ALA A 64 20.49 -7.66 5.88
N ARG A 65 20.98 -7.46 7.11
CA ARG A 65 22.27 -6.83 7.35
C ARG A 65 23.26 -7.75 6.66
N ARG A 66 23.75 -7.37 5.48
CA ARG A 66 24.76 -8.15 4.76
C ARG A 66 25.96 -8.24 5.71
N THR A 67 26.09 -9.34 6.43
CA THR A 67 27.33 -9.66 7.12
C THR A 67 28.37 -9.92 6.04
N PRO A 68 29.49 -9.18 6.02
CA PRO A 68 30.55 -9.39 5.05
C PRO A 68 31.32 -10.65 5.43
N ASP A 69 30.77 -11.84 5.20
CA ASP A 69 31.56 -13.06 5.33
C ASP A 69 31.05 -14.22 4.46
N ALA A 70 31.50 -14.19 3.20
CA ALA A 70 31.59 -15.37 2.33
C ALA A 70 32.50 -15.10 1.13
N SER A 71 32.62 -13.83 0.72
CA SER A 71 33.52 -13.40 -0.38
C SER A 71 34.98 -13.26 0.05
N ALA A 72 35.25 -12.89 1.32
CA ALA A 72 36.62 -12.73 1.82
C ALA A 72 37.42 -14.05 1.86
N ARG A 73 36.77 -15.16 2.25
CA ARG A 73 37.41 -16.49 2.30
C ARG A 73 37.80 -17.02 0.91
N ARG A 74 37.00 -16.72 -0.11
CA ARG A 74 37.27 -17.15 -1.50
C ARG A 74 38.46 -16.43 -2.11
N THR A 75 38.69 -15.16 -1.77
CA THR A 75 39.85 -14.40 -2.24
C THR A 75 41.14 -14.84 -1.53
N ALA A 76 41.08 -15.09 -0.21
CA ALA A 76 42.24 -15.58 0.55
C ALA A 76 42.73 -16.97 0.05
N GLY A 77 41.82 -17.88 -0.29
CA GLY A 77 42.18 -19.20 -0.85
C GLY A 77 42.85 -19.11 -2.23
N LYS A 78 42.45 -18.16 -3.09
CA LYS A 78 43.06 -17.94 -4.40
C LYS A 78 44.44 -17.28 -4.32
N ILE A 79 44.64 -16.36 -3.37
CA ILE A 79 45.94 -15.70 -3.15
C ILE A 79 46.96 -16.69 -2.57
N LEU A 80 46.55 -17.55 -1.63
CA LEU A 80 47.45 -18.56 -1.05
C LEU A 80 47.78 -19.71 -2.02
N ALA A 81 46.86 -20.06 -2.93
CA ALA A 81 47.11 -21.05 -3.98
C ALA A 81 48.03 -20.52 -5.11
N GLY A 82 48.10 -19.20 -5.31
CA GLY A 82 48.98 -18.57 -6.31
C GLY A 82 50.43 -18.33 -5.86
N LEU A 83 50.75 -18.53 -4.57
CA LEU A 83 52.09 -18.27 -4.00
C LEU A 83 52.96 -19.55 -3.91
N ARG A 84 52.53 -20.66 -4.53
CA ARG A 84 53.23 -21.96 -4.54
C ARG A 84 53.63 -22.42 -5.95
N ALA A 85 53.61 -21.52 -6.93
CA ALA A 85 54.14 -21.74 -8.28
C ALA A 85 55.46 -20.99 -8.47
#